data_AF-A0A8J2HGG5-F1
#
_entry.id   AF-A0A8J2HGG5-F1
#
_cell.length_a   1.000
_cell.length_b   1.000
_cell.length_c   1.000
_cell.angle_alpha   90.00
_cell.angle_beta   90.00
_cell.angle_gamma   90.00
#
_symmetry.space_group_name_H-M   'P 1'
#
loop_
_entity.id
_entity.type
_entity.pdbx_description
1 polymer ?
#
loop_
_entity_poly.entity_id
_entity_poly.type
_entity_poly.pdbx_seq_one_letter_code
_entity_poly.pdbx_strand_id
1 'polypeptide(L)'
;MEQITENNTIERPKTFEYVQFHQESGSASSITLSEDLRFWLSENSISQQAANKLIGIFRNHGHQNELKKDVRTLMKTPRDVTGKIVNGNGGSYFHFGITHGLTRSINKYYNVCPATILIQLNCDGMSFSKSSSSQFWPLLAAIKADFYSEPVLVGLFHRYSKPNNFTRNNYP
;
A
#
# COMPACT_ATOMS: atom_id res chain seq x y z
N MET A 1 21.13 44.84 24.81
CA MET A 1 20.43 43.91 25.73
C MET A 1 18.95 44.15 25.47
N GLU A 2 18.11 43.21 25.02
CA GLU A 2 18.16 41.76 24.94
C GLU A 2 17.71 41.28 23.56
N GLN A 3 18.16 40.08 23.16
CA GLN A 3 17.58 39.33 22.06
C GLN A 3 16.35 38.59 22.56
N ILE A 4 15.24 38.59 21.81
CA ILE A 4 14.17 37.63 21.99
C ILE A 4 14.13 36.79 20.71
N THR A 5 14.74 35.61 20.80
CA THR A 5 14.62 34.53 19.85
C THR A 5 13.31 33.81 20.14
N GLU A 6 12.27 34.06 19.35
CA GLU A 6 11.06 33.22 19.37
C GLU A 6 11.39 31.86 18.77
N ASN A 7 11.67 30.90 19.65
CA ASN A 7 11.68 29.49 19.34
C ASN A 7 10.25 29.06 18.98
N ASN A 8 9.89 29.17 17.71
CA ASN A 8 8.73 28.50 17.15
C ASN A 8 9.00 26.99 17.15
N THR A 9 8.70 26.34 18.28
CA THR A 9 8.48 24.90 18.33
C THR A 9 7.25 24.62 17.47
N ILE A 10 7.50 24.28 16.21
CA ILE A 10 6.48 23.70 15.35
C ILE A 10 6.05 22.40 16.03
N GLU A 11 4.93 22.43 16.74
CA GLU A 11 4.25 21.21 17.18
C GLU A 11 4.00 20.38 15.93
N ARG A 12 4.77 19.31 15.82
CA ARG A 12 4.63 18.37 14.72
C ARG A 12 3.23 17.77 14.85
N PRO A 13 2.42 17.75 13.78
CA PRO A 13 1.19 16.97 13.79
C PRO A 13 1.55 15.55 14.22
N LYS A 14 0.70 14.89 15.00
CA LYS A 14 0.89 13.50 15.47
C LYS A 14 1.10 12.58 14.25
N THR A 15 2.33 12.52 13.77
CA THR A 15 2.75 11.66 12.67
C THR A 15 2.69 10.25 13.20
N PHE A 16 2.12 9.36 12.39
CA PHE A 16 2.15 7.92 12.54
C PHE A 16 3.41 7.47 13.29
N GLU A 17 3.23 6.92 14.50
CA GLU A 17 4.30 6.20 15.15
C GLU A 17 4.84 5.17 14.16
N TYR A 18 6.17 5.20 14.02
CA TYR A 18 6.95 4.31 13.19
C TYR A 18 6.42 2.88 13.29
N VAL A 19 5.73 2.40 12.25
CA VAL A 19 5.50 0.95 12.12
C VAL A 19 6.83 0.36 11.69
N GLN A 20 7.61 0.04 12.71
CA GLN A 20 8.95 -0.52 12.63
C GLN A 20 8.85 -1.88 11.92
N PHE A 21 9.41 -1.98 10.71
CA PHE A 21 9.73 -3.29 10.16
C PHE A 21 10.72 -3.94 11.13
N HIS A 22 10.37 -5.10 11.69
CA HIS A 22 11.27 -5.86 12.55
C HIS A 22 12.58 -6.16 11.80
N GLN A 23 13.60 -5.36 12.08
CA GLN A 23 14.96 -5.80 12.26
C GLN A 23 15.28 -5.52 13.73
N GLU A 24 15.61 -6.57 14.48
CA GLU A 24 16.06 -6.43 15.86
C GLU A 24 17.31 -5.55 15.97
N SER A 25 17.45 -4.98 17.17
CA SER A 25 18.55 -4.22 17.77
C SER A 25 18.47 -2.68 17.69
N GLY A 26 18.46 -2.08 18.88
CA GLY A 26 18.29 -0.66 19.11
C GLY A 26 19.48 0.18 18.67
N SER A 27 19.21 1.20 17.86
CA SER A 27 19.81 2.52 17.95
C SER A 27 18.78 3.51 17.36
N ALA A 28 18.68 4.72 17.90
CA ALA A 28 17.79 5.74 17.35
C ALA A 28 18.28 6.15 15.95
N SER A 29 17.83 5.44 14.92
CA SER A 29 18.21 5.72 13.53
C SER A 29 17.57 7.04 13.11
N SER A 30 18.40 8.03 12.77
CA SER A 30 17.95 9.27 12.14
C SER A 30 17.20 8.93 10.84
N ILE A 31 15.97 9.40 10.72
CA ILE A 31 15.15 9.27 9.52
C ILE A 31 15.88 9.91 8.34
N THR A 32 16.04 9.18 7.24
CA THR A 32 16.69 9.71 6.03
C THR A 32 15.69 10.51 5.18
N LEU A 33 16.17 11.46 4.36
CA LEU A 33 15.30 12.18 3.41
C LEU A 33 14.62 11.20 2.45
N SER A 34 15.29 10.10 2.13
CA SER A 34 14.73 9.00 1.34
C SER A 34 13.47 8.40 1.97
N GLU A 35 13.46 8.25 3.29
CA GLU A 35 12.34 7.69 4.06
C GLU A 35 11.21 8.69 4.21
N ASP A 36 11.52 9.94 4.55
CA ASP A 36 10.52 11.02 4.60
C ASP A 36 9.83 11.21 3.25
N LEU A 37 10.60 11.21 2.16
CA LEU A 37 10.03 11.39 0.83
C LEU A 37 9.18 10.18 0.42
N ARG A 38 9.55 8.95 0.80
CA ARG A 38 8.70 7.78 0.57
C ARG A 38 7.37 7.91 1.29
N PHE A 39 7.41 8.31 2.56
CA PHE A 39 6.22 8.48 3.38
C PHE A 39 5.30 9.54 2.77
N TRP A 40 5.86 10.71 2.47
CA TRP A 40 5.12 11.80 1.84
C TRP A 40 4.49 11.39 0.50
N LEU A 41 5.22 10.66 -0.34
CA LEU A 41 4.70 10.15 -1.62
C LEU A 41 3.56 9.15 -1.43
N SER A 42 3.65 8.28 -0.42
CA SER A 42 2.61 7.31 -0.09
C SER A 42 1.32 7.96 0.39
N GLU A 43 1.40 9.10 1.08
CA GLU A 43 0.22 9.81 1.58
C GLU A 43 -0.46 10.69 0.53
N ASN A 44 0.32 11.30 -0.37
CA ASN A 44 -0.19 12.42 -1.17
C ASN A 44 -0.72 12.06 -2.57
N SER A 45 -0.91 10.77 -2.89
CA SER A 45 -1.43 10.31 -4.20
C SER A 45 -0.76 10.99 -5.41
N ILE A 46 0.55 11.27 -5.30
CA ILE A 46 1.29 12.03 -6.30
C ILE A 46 1.56 11.17 -7.53
N SER A 47 1.38 11.73 -8.73
CA SER A 47 1.68 11.01 -9.95
C SER A 47 3.18 10.67 -10.03
N GLN A 48 3.49 9.49 -10.57
CA GLN A 48 4.89 9.03 -10.74
C GLN A 48 5.74 10.04 -11.53
N GLN A 49 5.13 10.74 -12.49
CA GLN A 49 5.79 11.78 -13.27
C GLN A 49 6.15 13.00 -12.41
N ALA A 50 5.22 13.50 -11.60
CA ALA A 50 5.47 14.62 -10.71
C ALA A 50 6.51 14.27 -9.64
N ALA A 51 6.42 13.06 -9.07
CA ALA A 51 7.39 12.55 -8.11
C ALA A 51 8.81 12.48 -8.70
N ASN A 52 8.96 11.97 -9.93
CA ASN A 52 10.26 11.94 -10.61
C ASN A 52 10.83 13.34 -10.87
N LYS A 53 10.00 14.31 -11.24
CA LYS A 53 10.44 15.72 -11.38
C LYS A 53 10.93 16.28 -10.05
N LEU A 54 10.18 16.05 -8.97
CA LEU A 54 10.54 16.50 -7.63
C LEU A 54 11.86 15.88 -7.15
N ILE A 55 12.02 14.56 -7.32
CA ILE A 55 13.28 13.86 -7.06
C ILE A 55 14.43 14.47 -7.87
N GLY A 56 14.18 14.83 -9.14
CA GLY A 56 15.16 15.52 -9.98
C GLY A 56 15.63 16.85 -9.39
N ILE A 57 14.70 17.65 -8.85
CA ILE A 57 15.02 18.91 -8.17
C ILE A 57 15.94 18.65 -6.97
N PHE A 58 15.55 17.75 -6.05
CA PHE A 58 16.38 17.44 -4.87
C PHE A 58 17.78 16.93 -5.25
N ARG A 59 17.86 16.08 -6.28
CA ARG A 59 19.15 15.58 -6.78
C ARG A 59 20.03 16.69 -7.36
N ASN A 60 19.45 17.70 -8.02
CA ASN A 60 20.20 18.85 -8.53
C ASN A 60 20.69 19.78 -7.40
N HIS A 61 20.07 19.71 -6.22
CA HIS A 61 20.41 20.51 -5.04
C HIS A 61 21.22 19.72 -3.98
N GLY A 62 21.97 18.69 -4.38
CA GLY A 62 22.96 18.04 -3.49
C GLY A 62 22.55 16.68 -2.94
N HIS A 63 21.32 16.20 -3.19
CA HIS A 63 20.84 14.90 -2.70
C HIS A 63 21.00 13.75 -3.71
N GLN A 64 21.92 13.87 -4.68
CA GLN A 64 22.14 12.84 -5.71
C GLN A 64 22.59 11.47 -5.18
N ASN A 65 23.28 11.45 -4.04
CA ASN A 65 23.81 10.25 -3.41
C ASN A 65 22.74 9.55 -2.54
N GLU A 66 21.81 10.32 -1.99
CA GLU A 66 20.76 9.84 -1.09
C GLU A 66 19.50 9.41 -1.84
N LEU A 67 19.08 10.17 -2.86
CA LEU A 67 17.84 9.92 -3.60
C LEU A 67 18.11 9.21 -4.93
N LYS A 68 17.40 8.12 -5.19
CA LYS A 68 17.44 7.43 -6.50
C LYS A 68 16.69 8.25 -7.56
N LYS A 69 17.12 8.20 -8.82
CA LYS A 69 16.53 8.98 -9.93
C LYS A 69 15.07 8.61 -10.21
N ASP A 70 14.73 7.35 -10.06
CA ASP A 70 13.41 6.81 -10.37
C ASP A 70 12.63 6.55 -9.07
N VAL A 71 11.45 7.15 -8.96
CA VAL A 71 10.54 7.02 -7.83
C VAL A 71 10.18 5.56 -7.53
N ARG A 72 10.09 4.66 -8.51
CA ARG A 72 9.82 3.23 -8.27
C ARG A 72 10.97 2.57 -7.52
N THR A 73 12.19 2.98 -7.85
CA THR A 73 13.40 2.53 -7.16
C THR A 73 13.49 3.15 -5.77
N LEU A 74 13.09 4.42 -5.64
CA LEU A 74 12.90 5.04 -4.32
C LEU A 74 11.89 4.22 -3.51
N MET A 75 10.71 3.91 -4.01
CA MET A 75 9.65 3.15 -3.32
C MET A 75 9.94 1.65 -3.11
N LYS A 76 11.14 1.15 -3.49
CA LYS A 76 11.54 -0.27 -3.40
C LYS A 76 10.51 -1.22 -4.01
N THR A 77 9.80 -0.80 -5.08
CA THR A 77 8.78 -1.63 -5.70
C THR A 77 9.44 -2.87 -6.31
N PRO A 78 9.00 -4.10 -5.98
CA PRO A 78 9.53 -5.32 -6.58
C PRO A 78 9.42 -5.28 -8.11
N ARG A 79 10.51 -5.62 -8.80
CA ARG A 79 10.54 -5.66 -10.28
C ARG A 79 10.11 -7.02 -10.83
N ASP A 80 10.35 -8.07 -10.06
CA ASP A 80 9.95 -9.43 -10.38
C ASP A 80 9.14 -9.99 -9.21
N VAL A 81 7.97 -10.51 -9.57
CA VAL A 81 7.00 -11.11 -8.66
C VAL A 81 6.59 -12.51 -9.12
N THR A 82 7.18 -13.02 -10.21
CA THR A 82 6.78 -14.28 -10.85
C THR A 82 6.85 -15.47 -9.88
N GLY A 83 7.89 -15.55 -9.05
CA GLY A 83 8.03 -16.59 -8.03
C GLY A 83 7.03 -16.53 -6.88
N LYS A 84 6.20 -15.48 -6.79
CA LYS A 84 5.13 -15.33 -5.80
C LYS A 84 3.73 -15.55 -6.40
N ILE A 85 3.66 -15.75 -7.72
CA ILE A 85 2.40 -16.03 -8.42
C ILE A 85 2.12 -17.52 -8.35
N VAL A 86 0.93 -17.86 -7.87
CA VAL A 86 0.42 -19.23 -7.86
C VAL A 86 -0.50 -19.42 -9.07
N ASN A 87 -0.15 -20.36 -9.94
CA ASN A 87 -0.99 -20.70 -11.09
C ASN A 87 -1.93 -21.87 -10.76
N GLY A 88 -3.19 -21.78 -11.18
CA GLY A 88 -4.19 -22.82 -10.93
C GLY A 88 -5.57 -22.45 -11.46
N ASN A 89 -6.42 -23.45 -11.69
CA ASN A 89 -7.81 -23.26 -12.15
C ASN A 89 -7.97 -22.35 -13.37
N GLY A 90 -7.01 -22.40 -14.32
CA GLY A 90 -7.03 -21.59 -15.53
C GLY A 90 -6.67 -20.12 -15.33
N GLY A 91 -6.05 -19.77 -14.19
CA GLY A 91 -5.62 -18.41 -13.91
C GLY A 91 -4.38 -18.33 -13.02
N SER A 92 -4.06 -17.10 -12.63
CA SER A 92 -2.90 -16.74 -11.83
C SER A 92 -3.34 -15.93 -10.61
N TYR A 93 -2.86 -16.31 -9.43
CA TYR A 93 -3.16 -15.64 -8.17
C TYR A 93 -1.89 -15.03 -7.57
N PHE A 94 -2.00 -13.81 -7.07
CA PHE A 94 -0.96 -13.16 -6.28
C PHE A 94 -1.51 -12.78 -4.90
N HIS A 95 -0.81 -13.18 -3.84
CA HIS A 95 -1.18 -12.86 -2.46
C HIS A 95 -0.38 -11.66 -1.95
N PHE A 96 -1.07 -10.58 -1.56
CA PHE A 96 -0.46 -9.40 -0.95
C PHE A 96 -0.31 -9.52 0.57
N GLY A 97 -1.14 -10.36 1.20
CA GLY A 97 -1.26 -10.42 2.65
C GLY A 97 -2.23 -9.37 3.21
N ILE A 98 -2.75 -9.65 4.40
CA ILE A 98 -3.79 -8.80 5.03
C ILE A 98 -3.25 -7.93 6.16
N THR A 99 -2.18 -8.37 6.84
CA THR A 99 -1.66 -7.78 8.08
C THR A 99 -1.37 -6.29 7.93
N HIS A 100 -0.51 -5.90 6.99
CA HIS A 100 -0.11 -4.50 6.81
C HIS A 100 -1.30 -3.58 6.48
N GLY A 101 -2.26 -4.08 5.70
CA GLY A 101 -3.44 -3.31 5.37
C GLY A 101 -4.35 -3.09 6.56
N LEU A 102 -4.63 -4.15 7.33
CA LEU A 102 -5.42 -4.04 8.55
C LEU A 102 -4.75 -3.19 9.61
N THR A 103 -3.44 -3.33 9.84
CA THR A 103 -2.72 -2.46 10.78
C THR A 103 -2.86 -0.99 10.39
N ARG A 104 -2.73 -0.66 9.10
CA ARG A 104 -2.98 0.71 8.61
C ARG A 104 -4.42 1.16 8.84
N SER A 105 -5.41 0.33 8.53
CA SER A 105 -6.82 0.66 8.76
C SER A 105 -7.11 0.86 10.25
N ILE A 106 -6.57 0.02 11.13
CA ILE A 106 -6.73 0.16 12.58
C ILE A 106 -6.16 1.49 13.05
N ASN A 107 -4.91 1.80 12.70
CA ASN A 107 -4.26 3.04 13.09
C ASN A 107 -4.94 4.29 12.52
N LYS A 108 -5.59 4.17 11.34
CA LYS A 108 -6.29 5.28 10.68
C LYS A 108 -7.65 5.57 11.32
N TYR A 109 -8.39 4.53 11.71
CA TYR A 109 -9.80 4.67 12.09
C TYR A 109 -10.08 4.47 13.59
N TYR A 110 -9.18 3.85 14.34
CA TYR A 110 -9.33 3.63 15.78
C TYR A 110 -8.31 4.42 16.60
N ASN A 111 -8.79 5.11 17.63
CA ASN A 111 -7.94 5.75 18.64
C ASN A 111 -7.34 4.74 19.63
N VAL A 112 -8.06 3.64 19.87
CA VAL A 112 -7.65 2.56 20.77
C VAL A 112 -7.83 1.26 20.00
N CYS A 113 -6.81 0.41 20.01
CA CYS A 113 -6.85 -0.87 19.30
C CYS A 113 -8.01 -1.74 19.84
N PRO A 114 -8.98 -2.13 19.00
CA PRO A 114 -10.09 -2.96 19.44
C PRO A 114 -9.63 -4.38 19.74
N ALA A 115 -10.22 -5.01 20.77
CA ALA A 115 -9.94 -6.41 21.11
C ALA A 115 -10.39 -7.39 20.02
N THR A 116 -11.43 -7.03 19.26
CA THR A 116 -11.99 -7.82 18.16
C THR A 116 -12.26 -6.92 16.98
N ILE A 117 -11.85 -7.36 15.79
CA ILE A 117 -12.20 -6.73 14.51
C ILE A 117 -13.07 -7.69 13.70
N LEU A 118 -14.16 -7.18 13.14
CA LEU A 118 -14.91 -7.89 12.12
C LEU A 118 -14.38 -7.48 10.75
N ILE A 119 -14.13 -8.46 9.89
CA ILE A 119 -13.61 -8.23 8.54
C ILE A 119 -14.69 -8.60 7.54
N GLN A 120 -14.99 -7.66 6.63
CA GLN A 120 -15.80 -7.94 5.45
C GLN A 120 -14.87 -8.24 4.27
N LEU A 121 -15.06 -9.40 3.66
CA LEU A 121 -14.35 -9.81 2.45
C LEU A 121 -15.24 -9.62 1.22
N ASN A 122 -14.66 -9.15 0.13
CA ASN A 122 -15.32 -9.04 -1.16
C ASN A 122 -14.40 -9.63 -2.24
N CYS A 123 -14.97 -10.34 -3.21
CA CYS A 123 -14.28 -10.83 -4.39
C CYS A 123 -15.14 -10.59 -5.64
N ASP A 124 -14.98 -9.44 -6.27
CA ASP A 124 -15.74 -9.04 -7.45
C ASP A 124 -14.90 -9.15 -8.72
N GLY A 125 -15.51 -9.64 -9.80
CA GLY A 125 -14.86 -9.78 -11.10
C GLY A 125 -14.98 -8.50 -11.92
N MET A 126 -13.86 -7.94 -12.37
CA MET A 126 -13.81 -6.79 -13.27
C MET A 126 -13.15 -7.17 -14.59
N SER A 127 -13.85 -6.95 -15.70
CA SER A 127 -13.26 -7.05 -17.04
C SER A 127 -12.47 -5.77 -17.35
N PHE A 128 -11.22 -5.93 -17.79
CA PHE A 128 -10.37 -4.80 -18.12
C PHE A 128 -10.71 -4.19 -19.49
N SER A 129 -11.31 -4.97 -20.39
CA SER A 129 -11.71 -4.52 -21.73
C SER A 129 -13.03 -5.16 -22.15
N LYS A 130 -13.82 -4.44 -22.95
CA LYS A 130 -15.06 -4.93 -23.56
C LYS A 130 -14.82 -6.05 -24.58
N SER A 131 -13.60 -6.19 -25.10
CA SER A 131 -13.23 -7.17 -26.13
C SER A 131 -12.24 -8.23 -25.66
N SER A 132 -11.76 -8.16 -24.41
CA SER A 132 -10.88 -9.18 -23.84
C SER A 132 -11.65 -10.05 -22.87
N SER A 133 -11.41 -11.35 -22.93
CA SER A 133 -11.89 -12.30 -21.94
C SER A 133 -11.07 -12.26 -20.63
N SER A 134 -10.08 -11.36 -20.54
CA SER A 134 -9.27 -11.05 -19.36
C SER A 134 -10.10 -10.44 -18.23
N GLN A 135 -10.07 -11.09 -17.07
CA GLN A 135 -10.78 -10.68 -15.86
C GLN A 135 -9.84 -10.69 -14.66
N PHE A 136 -9.90 -9.63 -13.88
CA PHE A 136 -9.32 -9.60 -12.53
C PHE A 136 -10.40 -9.81 -11.48
N TRP A 137 -10.04 -10.53 -10.44
CA TRP A 137 -10.86 -10.83 -9.28
C TRP A 137 -10.05 -10.41 -8.05
N PRO A 138 -10.07 -9.12 -7.70
CA PRO A 138 -9.48 -8.65 -6.45
C PRO A 138 -10.21 -9.27 -5.25
N LEU A 139 -9.44 -9.88 -4.36
CA LEU A 139 -9.87 -10.19 -3.01
C LEU A 139 -9.59 -8.96 -2.13
N LEU A 140 -10.65 -8.26 -1.75
CA LEU A 140 -10.61 -7.09 -0.90
C LEU A 140 -11.05 -7.44 0.52
N ALA A 141 -10.46 -6.76 1.50
CA ALA A 141 -10.86 -6.84 2.91
C ALA A 141 -11.06 -5.43 3.48
N ALA A 142 -12.13 -5.22 4.23
CA ALA A 142 -12.38 -3.97 4.96
C ALA A 142 -12.80 -4.27 6.40
N ILE A 143 -12.53 -3.35 7.33
CA ILE A 143 -13.06 -3.45 8.68
C ILE A 143 -14.57 -3.18 8.62
N LYS A 144 -15.35 -4.11 9.16
CA LYS A 144 -16.79 -3.96 9.31
C LYS A 144 -17.07 -3.27 10.65
N ALA A 145 -17.45 -2.00 10.56
CA ALA A 145 -17.79 -1.16 11.69
C ALA A 145 -18.99 -0.26 11.35
N ASP A 146 -19.35 0.63 12.27
CA ASP A 146 -20.33 1.71 12.12
C ASP A 146 -19.82 2.89 11.28
N PHE A 147 -18.55 2.86 10.87
CA PHE A 147 -17.93 3.80 9.95
C PHE A 147 -17.43 3.11 8.68
N TYR A 148 -17.19 3.92 7.64
CA TYR A 148 -16.57 3.44 6.41
C TYR A 148 -15.07 3.20 6.61
N SER A 149 -14.64 1.95 6.39
CA SER A 149 -13.23 1.58 6.24
C SER A 149 -12.90 1.40 4.76
N GLU A 150 -11.83 2.05 4.31
CA GLU A 150 -11.27 1.80 2.97
C GLU A 150 -10.89 0.31 2.81
N PRO A 151 -11.31 -0.34 1.71
CA PRO A 151 -10.89 -1.71 1.42
C PRO A 151 -9.40 -1.83 1.10
N VAL A 152 -8.79 -2.90 1.58
CA VAL A 152 -7.40 -3.29 1.31
C VAL A 152 -7.40 -4.45 0.32
N LEU A 153 -6.53 -4.37 -0.69
CA LEU A 153 -6.24 -5.49 -1.58
C LEU A 153 -5.43 -6.58 -0.87
N VAL A 154 -6.03 -7.75 -0.66
CA VAL A 154 -5.42 -8.91 0.00
C VAL A 154 -4.86 -9.89 -1.04
N GLY A 155 -5.55 -10.02 -2.16
CA GLY A 155 -5.15 -10.91 -3.23
C GLY A 155 -5.70 -10.43 -4.56
N LEU A 156 -5.08 -10.89 -5.64
CA LEU A 156 -5.55 -10.62 -6.99
C LEU A 156 -5.48 -11.90 -7.79
N PHE A 157 -6.64 -12.36 -8.25
CA PHE A 157 -6.71 -13.45 -9.20
C PHE A 157 -6.95 -12.89 -10.61
N HIS A 158 -6.29 -13.46 -11.60
CA HIS A 158 -6.39 -13.09 -13.00
C HIS A 158 -6.67 -14.33 -13.84
N ARG A 159 -7.56 -14.20 -14.81
CA ARG A 159 -7.81 -15.27 -15.79
C ARG A 159 -8.28 -14.70 -17.12
N TYR A 160 -8.17 -15.51 -18.16
CA TYR A 160 -8.62 -15.16 -19.51
C TYR A 160 -10.01 -15.73 -19.88
N SER A 161 -10.74 -16.40 -18.99
CA SER A 161 -12.10 -16.88 -19.31
C SER A 161 -12.97 -16.97 -18.07
N LYS A 162 -14.25 -16.59 -18.15
CA LYS A 162 -15.26 -16.86 -17.08
C LYS A 162 -15.25 -18.39 -16.82
N PRO A 163 -15.45 -18.92 -15.58
CA PRO A 163 -15.57 -20.37 -15.48
C PRO A 163 -16.76 -20.75 -16.37
N ASN A 164 -16.66 -21.86 -17.10
CA ASN A 164 -17.84 -22.40 -17.77
C ASN A 164 -18.97 -22.37 -16.75
N ASN A 165 -20.11 -21.81 -17.18
CA ASN A 165 -21.31 -21.70 -16.35
C ASN A 165 -21.39 -22.96 -15.49
N PHE A 166 -21.50 -22.81 -14.16
CA PHE A 166 -22.04 -23.88 -13.35
C PHE A 166 -23.46 -24.09 -13.86
N THR A 167 -23.61 -24.89 -14.92
CA THR A 167 -24.87 -25.53 -15.21
C THR A 167 -25.14 -26.30 -13.93
N ARG A 168 -26.26 -25.96 -13.29
CA ARG A 168 -26.86 -26.68 -12.19
C ARG A 168 -27.12 -28.09 -12.70
N ASN A 169 -26.10 -28.94 -12.72
CA ASN A 169 -26.26 -30.34 -13.03
C ASN A 169 -27.08 -30.91 -11.89
N ASN A 170 -28.22 -31.47 -12.29
CA ASN A 170 -29.21 -32.12 -11.47
C ASN A 170 -28.54 -32.91 -10.34
N TYR A 171 -28.89 -32.58 -9.10
CA TYR A 171 -28.76 -33.54 -8.03
C TYR A 171 -29.81 -34.64 -8.25
N PRO A 172 -29.47 -35.93 -8.04
CA PRO A 172 -30.49 -36.96 -7.84
C PRO A 172 -31.33 -36.67 -6.59
#